data_AF-A0A1B1UK19-F1
#
_entry.id   AF-A0A1B1UK19-F1
#
_cell.length_a   1.000
_cell.length_b   1.000
_cell.length_c   1.000
_cell.angle_alpha   90.00
_cell.angle_beta   90.00
_cell.angle_gamma   90.00
#
_symmetry.space_group_name_H-M   'P 1'
#
loop_
_entity.id
_entity.type
_entity.pdbx_description
1 polymer ?
#
loop_
_entity_poly.entity_id
_entity_poly.type
_entity_poly.pdbx_seq_one_letter_code
_entity_poly.pdbx_strand_id
1 'polypeptide(L)'
;MTMCLAAWAIVQAWQSINVRQFGLLAASSTFWSCGYFLIAAAMRAGQLGVVAPFRYSALIYSSILGYVIWHDVPNSLAWSGMTLIAVSGMCVIRAAK
;
A
#
# COMPACT_ATOMS: atom_id res chain seq x y z
N MET A 1 5.62 5.99 -29.07
CA MET A 1 4.83 5.56 -27.88
C MET A 1 3.77 6.57 -27.47
N THR A 2 4.04 7.89 -27.55
CA THR A 2 3.07 8.97 -27.26
C THR A 2 1.90 9.07 -28.26
N MET A 3 2.12 8.79 -29.54
CA MET A 3 1.04 8.84 -30.55
C MET A 3 -0.04 7.75 -30.37
N CYS A 4 0.33 6.56 -29.87
CA CYS A 4 -0.64 5.49 -29.61
C CYS A 4 -1.55 5.80 -28.40
N LEU A 5 -1.02 6.51 -27.39
CA LEU A 5 -1.79 6.94 -26.21
C LEU A 5 -2.83 8.01 -26.59
N ALA A 6 -2.48 8.92 -27.50
CA ALA A 6 -3.40 9.94 -27.99
C ALA A 6 -4.57 9.35 -28.79
N ALA A 7 -4.32 8.31 -29.59
CA ALA A 7 -5.37 7.60 -30.32
C ALA A 7 -6.34 6.87 -29.37
N TRP A 8 -5.84 6.34 -28.26
CA TRP A 8 -6.66 5.66 -27.25
C TRP A 8 -7.56 6.63 -26.47
N ALA A 9 -7.09 7.85 -26.23
CA ALA A 9 -7.84 8.88 -25.51
C ALA A 9 -9.13 9.31 -26.24
N ILE A 10 -9.16 9.23 -27.57
CA ILE A 10 -10.34 9.59 -28.37
C ILE A 10 -11.45 8.51 -28.26
N VAL A 11 -11.07 7.25 -28.00
CA VAL A 11 -12.00 6.12 -27.85
C VAL A 11 -12.54 6.01 -26.41
N GLN A 12 -11.84 6.60 -25.44
CA GLN A 12 -12.32 6.74 -24.06
C GLN A 12 -13.46 7.76 -23.99
N ALA A 13 -14.68 7.29 -24.30
CA ALA A 13 -15.89 8.05 -24.02
C ALA A 13 -15.93 8.41 -22.53
N TRP A 14 -16.16 9.70 -22.24
CA TRP A 14 -16.27 10.22 -20.88
C TRP A 14 -17.26 9.38 -20.07
N GLN A 15 -16.73 8.58 -19.15
CA GLN A 15 -17.55 7.81 -18.22
C GLN A 15 -18.11 8.78 -17.20
N SER A 16 -19.44 8.95 -17.19
CA SER A 16 -20.11 9.80 -16.21
C SER A 16 -19.84 9.23 -14.81
N ILE A 17 -19.18 10.02 -13.96
CA ILE A 17 -18.84 9.63 -12.60
C ILE A 17 -20.13 9.32 -11.85
N ASN A 18 -20.28 8.07 -11.44
CA ASN A 18 -21.39 7.64 -10.60
C ASN A 18 -21.16 8.16 -9.17
N VAL A 19 -22.21 8.57 -8.46
CA VAL A 19 -22.13 9.04 -7.07
C VAL A 19 -21.41 8.05 -6.16
N ARG A 20 -21.56 6.74 -6.43
CA ARG A 20 -20.84 5.68 -5.72
C ARG A 20 -19.32 5.74 -5.94
N GLN A 21 -18.89 6.03 -7.17
CA GLN A 21 -17.47 6.17 -7.50
C GLN A 21 -16.89 7.43 -6.87
N PHE A 22 -17.66 8.52 -6.82
CA PHE A 22 -17.25 9.75 -6.16
C PHE A 22 -17.06 9.54 -4.64
N GLY A 23 -17.97 8.82 -3.99
CA GLY A 23 -17.85 8.46 -2.57
C GLY A 23 -16.62 7.57 -2.27
N LEU A 24 -16.36 6.58 -3.12
CA LEU A 24 -15.16 5.73 -2.99
C LEU A 24 -13.86 6.51 -3.22
N LEU A 25 -13.86 7.44 -4.17
CA LEU A 25 -12.70 8.29 -4.46
C LEU A 25 -12.40 9.25 -3.29
N ALA A 26 -13.44 9.86 -2.72
CA ALA A 26 -13.30 10.70 -1.54
C ALA A 26 -12.76 9.90 -0.34
N ALA A 27 -13.35 8.74 -0.04
CA ALA A 27 -12.92 7.89 1.08
C ALA A 27 -11.47 7.41 0.92
N SER A 28 -11.09 6.93 -0.27
CA SER A 28 -9.72 6.48 -0.56
C SER A 28 -8.69 7.61 -0.46
N SER A 29 -9.03 8.81 -0.95
CA SER A 29 -8.16 9.99 -0.88
C SER A 29 -7.93 10.46 0.55
N THR A 30 -8.98 10.48 1.37
CA THR A 30 -8.87 10.83 2.80
C THR A 30 -8.07 9.80 3.57
N PHE A 31 -8.30 8.51 3.33
CA PHE A 31 -7.56 7.43 3.97
C PHE A 31 -6.06 7.50 3.64
N TRP A 32 -5.73 7.70 2.36
CA TRP A 32 -4.35 7.86 1.92
C TRP A 32 -3.69 9.09 2.56
N SER A 33 -4.36 10.24 2.51
CA SER A 33 -3.84 11.49 3.07
C SER A 33 -3.60 11.38 4.57
N CYS A 34 -4.52 10.74 5.30
CA CYS A 34 -4.39 10.52 6.75
C CYS A 34 -3.19 9.61 7.06
N GLY A 35 -3.03 8.50 6.33
CA GLY A 35 -1.88 7.61 6.48
C GLY A 35 -0.54 8.31 6.19
N TYR A 36 -0.48 9.12 5.15
CA TYR A 36 0.71 9.89 4.81
C TYR A 36 1.04 10.93 5.89
N PHE A 37 0.02 11.61 6.43
CA PHE A 37 0.19 12.58 7.49
C PHE A 37 0.72 11.93 8.79
N LEU A 38 0.21 10.75 9.14
CA LEU A 38 0.70 9.97 10.28
C LEU A 38 2.17 9.57 10.11
N ILE A 39 2.56 9.09 8.93
CA ILE A 39 3.95 8.75 8.62
C ILE A 39 4.85 9.99 8.70
N ALA A 40 4.40 11.12 8.14
CA ALA A 40 5.15 12.38 8.20
C ALA A 40 5.31 12.88 9.64
N ALA A 41 4.28 12.74 10.48
CA ALA A 41 4.35 13.07 11.90
C ALA A 41 5.28 12.11 12.67
N ALA A 42 5.23 10.81 12.39
CA ALA A 42 6.10 9.81 12.99
C ALA A 42 7.59 10.06 12.67
N MET A 43 7.90 10.49 11.45
CA MET A 43 9.26 10.88 11.06
C MET A 43 9.77 12.14 11.77
N ARG A 44 8.86 13.02 12.23
CA ARG A 44 9.22 14.23 12.98
C ARG A 44 9.36 14.00 14.48
N ALA A 45 8.63 13.03 15.04
CA ALA A 45 8.61 12.74 16.47
C ALA A 45 9.48 11.53 16.90
N GLY A 46 9.72 10.58 16.00
CA GLY A 46 10.43 9.33 16.29
C GLY A 46 11.88 9.33 15.81
N GLN A 47 12.76 8.67 16.58
CA GLN A 47 14.12 8.36 16.14
C GLN A 47 14.05 7.51 14.86
N LEU A 48 14.86 7.85 13.84
CA LEU A 48 14.89 7.20 12.52
C LEU A 48 14.92 5.65 12.59
N GLY A 49 15.52 5.08 13.64
CA GLY A 49 15.61 3.64 13.86
C GLY A 49 14.28 2.92 14.10
N VAL A 50 13.26 3.58 14.66
CA VAL A 50 11.93 2.97 14.92
C VAL A 50 10.98 3.15 13.73
N VAL A 51 11.19 4.19 12.92
CA VAL A 51 10.31 4.49 11.77
C VAL A 51 10.73 3.72 10.51
N ALA A 52 12.02 3.42 10.35
CA ALA A 52 12.53 2.58 9.26
C ALA A 52 11.81 1.21 9.15
N PRO A 53 11.63 0.42 10.23
CA PRO A 53 10.90 -0.85 10.15
C PRO A 53 9.40 -0.71 9.92
N PHE A 54 8.79 0.42 10.30
CA PHE A 54 7.36 0.65 10.12
C PHE A 54 6.95 0.66 8.64
N ARG A 55 7.81 1.18 7.76
CA ARG A 55 7.60 1.15 6.31
C ARG A 55 7.61 -0.27 5.74
N TYR A 56 8.43 -1.17 6.31
CA TYR A 56 8.49 -2.56 5.88
C TYR A 56 7.33 -3.39 6.46
N SER A 57 6.84 -3.06 7.65
CA SER A 57 5.62 -3.68 8.21
C SER A 57 4.38 -3.43 7.35
N ALA A 58 4.32 -2.31 6.63
CA ALA A 58 3.23 -2.02 5.68
C ALA A 58 3.18 -3.04 4.52
N LEU A 59 4.31 -3.62 4.09
CA LEU A 59 4.33 -4.69 3.08
C LEU A 59 3.70 -5.98 3.61
N ILE A 60 3.87 -6.29 4.90
CA ILE A 60 3.20 -7.42 5.57
C ILE A 60 1.71 -7.21 5.55
N TYR A 61 1.27 -6.04 6.05
CA TYR A 61 -0.15 -5.71 6.13
C TYR A 61 -0.80 -5.68 4.76
N SER A 62 -0.11 -5.16 3.74
CA SER A 62 -0.58 -5.18 2.34
C SER A 62 -0.77 -6.61 1.83
N SER A 63 0.13 -7.55 2.16
CA SER A 63 -0.01 -8.95 1.76
C SER A 63 -1.17 -9.64 2.47
N ILE A 64 -1.34 -9.37 3.78
CA ILE A 64 -2.44 -9.93 4.58
C ILE A 64 -3.80 -9.39 4.11
N LEU A 65 -3.92 -8.07 3.93
CA LEU A 65 -5.15 -7.44 3.44
C LEU A 65 -5.49 -7.92 2.02
N GLY A 66 -4.49 -8.11 1.16
CA GLY A 66 -4.69 -8.69 -0.16
C GLY A 66 -5.29 -10.10 -0.10
N TYR A 67 -4.81 -10.95 0.80
CA TYR A 67 -5.37 -12.28 1.01
C TYR A 67 -6.81 -12.24 1.56
N VAL A 68 -7.06 -11.40 2.57
CA VAL A 68 -8.37 -11.31 3.24
C VAL A 68 -9.45 -10.71 2.34
N ILE A 69 -9.12 -9.73 1.50
CA ILE A 69 -10.11 -9.03 0.67
C ILE A 69 -10.47 -9.85 -0.58
N TRP A 70 -9.49 -10.48 -1.21
CA TRP A 70 -9.70 -11.17 -2.49
C TRP A 70 -9.84 -12.69 -2.37
N HIS A 71 -9.56 -13.28 -1.20
CA HIS A 71 -9.64 -14.73 -0.94
C HIS A 71 -8.83 -15.62 -1.91
N ASP A 72 -8.04 -15.02 -2.80
CA ASP A 72 -7.13 -15.72 -3.70
C ASP A 72 -5.99 -16.33 -2.88
N VAL A 73 -5.88 -17.65 -2.95
CA VAL A 73 -4.87 -18.41 -2.20
C VAL A 73 -3.49 -17.94 -2.66
N PRO A 74 -2.66 -17.36 -1.77
CA PRO A 74 -1.41 -16.77 -2.17
C PRO A 74 -0.51 -17.89 -2.67
N ASN A 75 -0.06 -17.77 -3.92
CA ASN A 75 0.85 -18.70 -4.57
C ASN A 75 2.10 -18.94 -3.70
N SER A 76 2.86 -20.02 -3.91
CA SER A 76 4.06 -20.38 -3.10
C SER A 76 5.03 -19.21 -2.86
N LEU A 77 5.11 -18.28 -3.82
CA LEU A 77 5.84 -17.02 -3.72
C LEU A 77 5.38 -16.11 -2.56
N ALA A 78 4.08 -15.99 -2.31
CA ALA A 78 3.53 -15.17 -1.24
C ALA A 78 3.74 -15.78 0.16
N TRP A 79 3.77 -17.11 0.27
CA TRP A 79 4.23 -17.79 1.48
C TRP A 79 5.71 -17.49 1.78
N SER A 80 6.57 -17.49 0.75
CA SER A 80 7.97 -17.06 0.92
C SER A 80 8.08 -15.59 1.35
N GLY A 81 7.23 -14.72 0.79
CA GLY A 81 7.12 -13.31 1.17
C GLY A 81 6.72 -13.13 2.63
N MET A 82 5.66 -13.79 3.10
CA MET A 82 5.24 -13.74 4.51
C MET A 82 6.35 -14.19 5.45
N THR A 83 7.05 -15.27 5.11
CA THR A 83 8.16 -15.80 5.92
C THR A 83 9.33 -14.82 5.96
N LEU A 84 9.71 -14.23 4.81
CA LEU A 84 10.79 -13.26 4.70
C LEU A 84 10.51 -12.01 5.55
N ILE A 85 9.28 -11.52 5.53
CA ILE A 85 8.96 -10.31 6.28
C ILE A 85 8.84 -10.60 7.79
N ALA A 86 8.33 -11.77 8.20
CA ALA A 86 8.36 -12.22 9.60
C ALA A 86 9.81 -12.28 10.13
N VAL A 87 10.74 -12.82 9.34
CA VAL A 87 12.18 -12.86 9.66
C VAL A 87 12.77 -11.44 9.73
N SER A 88 12.42 -10.54 8.80
CA SER A 88 12.89 -9.15 8.84
C SER A 88 12.40 -8.40 10.09
N GLY A 89 11.15 -8.64 10.50
CA GLY A 89 10.57 -8.04 11.70
C GLY A 89 11.29 -8.50 12.97
N MET A 90 11.58 -9.80 13.07
CA MET A 90 12.40 -10.34 14.16
C MET A 90 13.83 -9.80 14.16
N CYS A 91 14.44 -9.62 12.98
CA CYS A 91 15.81 -9.11 12.85
C CYS A 91 15.90 -7.64 13.29
N VAL A 92 14.91 -6.81 12.98
CA VAL A 92 14.80 -5.42 13.46
C VAL A 92 14.73 -5.36 14.98
N ILE A 93 13.89 -6.19 15.60
CA ILE A 93 13.73 -6.20 17.06
C ILE A 93 15.04 -6.64 17.74
N ARG A 94 15.79 -7.55 17.10
CA ARG A 94 17.12 -7.98 17.57
C ARG A 94 18.23 -6.95 17.32
N ALA A 95 18.14 -6.15 16.26
CA ALA A 95 19.12 -5.11 15.92
C ALA A 95 18.95 -3.82 16.73
N ALA A 96 17.79 -3.62 17.37
CA ALA A 96 17.52 -2.49 18.27
C ALA A 96 18.00 -2.73 19.73
N LYS A 97 18.81 -3.76 19.97
CA LYS A 97 19.42 -4.07 21.26
C LYS A 97 20.91 -3.79 21.26
#